data_AF-A0A1Y4APV5-F1
#
_entry.id   AF-A0A1Y4APV5-F1
#
_cell.length_a   1.000
_cell.length_b   1.000
_cell.length_c   1.000
_cell.angle_alpha   90.00
_cell.angle_beta   90.00
_cell.angle_gamma   90.00
#
_symmetry.space_group_name_H-M   'P 1'
#
loop_
_entity.id
_entity.type
_entity.pdbx_description
1 polymer ?
#
loop_
_entity_poly.entity_id
_entity_poly.type
_entity_poly.pdbx_seq_one_letter_code
_entity_poly.pdbx_strand_id
1 'polypeptide(L)'
;MYTIKFERSFLSDYRRITRAYPFIKREFEVAMRELAERGELPEMYGAHVLDNPGGNYNGCIDFHLSEGKVDVAVLYLPHRTNPIIRFVRMGSHADLFQGPVVEDFARCSAAVERPVAARPSVSSRAQWRT
;
A
#
# COMPACT_ATOMS: atom_id res chain seq x y z
N MET A 1 7.44 11.38 -11.29
CA MET A 1 6.07 11.37 -10.75
C MET A 1 5.65 9.93 -10.52
N TYR A 2 5.18 9.64 -9.31
CA TYR A 2 4.80 8.32 -8.84
C TYR A 2 3.29 8.09 -9.02
N THR A 3 2.95 6.87 -9.40
CA THR A 3 1.57 6.40 -9.51
C THR A 3 1.12 5.83 -8.16
N ILE A 4 0.08 6.43 -7.59
CA ILE A 4 -0.50 5.96 -6.34
C ILE A 4 -1.59 4.94 -6.63
N LYS A 5 -1.60 3.84 -5.88
CA LYS A 5 -2.66 2.82 -5.92
C LYS A 5 -3.14 2.51 -4.51
N PHE A 6 -4.43 2.24 -4.39
CA PHE A 6 -5.07 1.93 -3.10
C PHE A 6 -5.58 0.49 -3.09
N GLU A 7 -5.23 -0.26 -2.05
CA GLU A 7 -5.84 -1.55 -1.78
C GLU A 7 -7.28 -1.41 -1.29
N ARG A 8 -8.08 -2.47 -1.46
CA ARG A 8 -9.48 -2.45 -1.03
C ARG A 8 -9.65 -2.28 0.48
N SER A 9 -8.75 -2.89 1.26
CA SER A 9 -8.68 -2.73 2.72
C SER A 9 -8.45 -1.27 3.10
N PHE A 10 -7.46 -0.63 2.46
CA PHE A 10 -7.16 0.78 2.65
C PHE A 10 -8.37 1.67 2.39
N LEU A 11 -9.12 1.44 1.30
CA LEU A 11 -10.30 2.25 0.99
C LEU A 11 -11.42 2.14 2.04
N SER A 12 -11.56 0.98 2.67
CA SER A 12 -12.53 0.78 3.76
C SER A 12 -12.06 1.47 5.04
N ASP A 13 -10.78 1.31 5.37
CA ASP A 13 -10.12 1.97 6.49
C ASP A 13 -10.21 3.49 6.39
N TYR A 14 -9.83 4.05 5.25
CA TYR A 14 -9.88 5.48 4.95
C TYR A 14 -11.30 6.05 5.15
N ARG A 15 -12.32 5.35 4.66
CA ARG A 15 -13.73 5.74 4.86
C ARG A 15 -14.13 5.75 6.33
N ARG A 16 -13.66 4.78 7.12
CA ARG A 16 -13.94 4.72 8.57
C ARG A 16 -13.25 5.87 9.30
N ILE A 17 -11.96 6.07 9.05
CA ILE A 17 -11.14 7.09 9.74
C ILE A 17 -11.59 8.50 9.37
N THR A 18 -11.82 8.81 8.09
CA THR A 18 -12.26 10.16 7.68
C THR A 18 -13.67 10.53 8.13
N ARG A 19 -14.51 9.54 8.47
CA ARG A 19 -15.80 9.80 9.14
C ARG A 19 -15.61 10.22 10.60
N ALA A 20 -14.67 9.58 11.31
CA ALA A 20 -14.37 9.90 12.71
C ALA A 20 -13.56 11.19 12.85
N TYR A 21 -12.61 11.41 11.94
CA TYR A 21 -11.67 12.52 11.96
C TYR A 21 -11.59 13.22 10.59
N PRO A 22 -12.55 14.11 10.26
CA PRO A 22 -12.63 14.71 8.92
C PRO A 22 -11.40 15.55 8.53
N PHE A 23 -10.66 16.10 9.49
CA PHE A 23 -9.46 16.91 9.24
C PHE A 23 -8.32 16.10 8.60
N ILE A 24 -8.27 14.78 8.87
CA ILE A 24 -7.27 13.86 8.31
C ILE A 24 -7.32 13.86 6.78
N LYS A 25 -8.49 14.08 6.19
CA LYS A 25 -8.64 14.13 4.73
C LYS A 25 -7.70 15.16 4.09
N ARG A 26 -7.64 16.38 4.63
CA ARG A 26 -6.82 17.46 4.06
C ARG A 26 -5.34 17.16 4.20
N GLU A 27 -4.93 16.65 5.35
CA GLU A 27 -3.54 16.31 5.61
C GLU A 27 -3.08 15.13 4.76
N PHE A 28 -3.93 14.11 4.60
CA PHE A 28 -3.68 12.98 3.72
C PHE A 28 -3.55 13.41 2.26
N GLU A 29 -4.38 14.35 1.79
CA GLU A 29 -4.27 14.91 0.44
C GLU A 29 -2.93 15.63 0.21
N VAL A 30 -2.34 16.27 1.24
CA VAL A 30 -1.01 16.89 1.15
C VAL A 30 0.07 15.83 1.07
N ALA A 31 0.06 14.84 1.98
CA ALA A 31 0.98 13.71 1.95
C ALA A 31 0.95 12.99 0.59
N MET A 32 -0.23 12.91 -0.03
CA MET A 32 -0.38 12.28 -1.33
C MET A 32 0.25 13.04 -2.48
N ARG A 33 0.26 14.37 -2.44
CA ARG A 33 0.95 15.19 -3.43
C ARG A 33 2.46 15.02 -3.32
N GLU A 34 3.00 15.08 -2.11
CA GLU A 34 4.43 14.89 -1.86
C GLU A 34 4.89 13.51 -2.37
N LEU A 35 4.15 12.44 -2.06
CA LEU A 35 4.45 11.10 -2.56
C LEU A 35 4.29 10.98 -4.08
N ALA A 36 3.28 11.61 -4.69
CA ALA A 36 3.12 11.60 -6.14
C ALA A 36 4.27 12.35 -6.85
N GLU A 37 4.74 13.45 -6.27
CA GLU A 37 5.77 14.29 -6.89
C GLU A 37 7.17 13.73 -6.67
N ARG A 38 7.52 13.47 -5.41
CA ARG A 38 8.88 13.15 -4.95
C ARG A 38 9.08 11.68 -4.63
N GLY A 39 8.01 10.97 -4.29
CA GLY A 39 8.08 9.59 -3.80
C GLY A 39 8.52 9.46 -2.34
N GLU A 40 8.69 10.59 -1.67
CA GLU A 40 9.17 10.71 -0.30
C GLU A 40 8.24 11.64 0.47
N LEU A 41 8.17 11.45 1.78
CA LEU A 41 7.42 12.31 2.69
C LEU A 41 8.38 13.21 3.48
N PRO A 42 7.96 14.45 3.81
CA PRO A 42 8.67 15.27 4.78
C PRO A 42 8.82 14.56 6.13
N GLU A 43 9.91 14.86 6.84
CA GLU A 43 10.27 14.24 8.12
C GLU A 43 9.16 14.35 9.19
N MET A 44 8.33 15.40 9.14
CA MET A 44 7.20 15.58 10.06
C MET A 44 6.17 14.46 10.03
N TYR A 45 6.08 13.70 8.93
CA TYR A 45 5.20 12.54 8.84
C TYR A 45 5.79 11.28 9.49
N GLY A 46 7.05 11.33 9.94
CA GLY A 46 7.70 10.21 10.65
C GLY A 46 7.82 8.95 9.80
N ALA A 47 8.00 9.08 8.49
CA ALA A 47 8.02 7.94 7.58
C ALA A 47 9.22 7.02 7.88
N HIS A 48 8.95 5.76 8.21
CA HIS A 48 9.99 4.77 8.53
C HIS A 48 9.59 3.36 8.09
N VAL A 49 10.58 2.50 7.87
CA VAL A 49 10.35 1.10 7.53
C VAL A 49 10.00 0.33 8.79
N LEU A 50 8.97 -0.53 8.70
CA LEU A 50 8.62 -1.46 9.75
C LEU A 50 9.52 -2.71 9.68
N ASP A 51 10.15 -3.07 10.80
CA ASP A 51 11.08 -4.19 10.89
C ASP A 51 10.99 -4.98 12.22
N ASN A 52 9.82 -4.92 12.86
CA ASN A 52 9.58 -5.53 14.17
C ASN A 52 9.59 -7.08 14.11
N PRO A 53 10.28 -7.79 15.01
CA PRO A 53 10.27 -9.25 15.04
C PRO A 53 8.85 -9.84 15.13
N GLY A 54 8.47 -10.66 14.14
CA GLY A 54 7.13 -11.25 14.05
C GLY A 54 6.02 -10.29 13.61
N GLY A 55 6.36 -9.08 13.14
CA GLY A 55 5.40 -8.07 12.70
C GLY A 55 4.71 -8.40 11.37
N ASN A 56 3.40 -8.13 11.29
CA ASN A 56 2.55 -8.40 10.11
C ASN A 56 2.92 -7.57 8.86
N TYR A 57 3.63 -6.47 9.05
CA TYR A 57 3.85 -5.44 8.02
C TYR A 57 5.32 -5.12 7.80
N ASN A 58 6.22 -6.05 8.16
CA ASN A 58 7.65 -5.83 7.94
C ASN A 58 7.95 -5.57 6.46
N GLY A 59 8.77 -4.56 6.20
CA GLY A 59 9.10 -4.08 4.85
C GLY A 59 8.11 -3.08 4.26
N CYS A 60 6.97 -2.80 4.92
CA CYS A 60 6.17 -1.61 4.63
C CYS A 60 6.83 -0.36 5.20
N ILE A 61 6.51 0.78 4.59
CA ILE A 61 6.74 2.09 5.20
C ILE A 61 5.47 2.47 5.96
N ASP A 62 5.64 2.87 7.22
CA ASP A 62 4.62 3.51 8.04
C ASP A 62 4.89 5.02 8.12
N PHE A 63 3.82 5.81 8.19
CA PHE A 63 3.87 7.22 8.51
C PHE A 63 2.60 7.63 9.26
N HIS A 64 2.71 8.70 10.06
CA HIS A 64 1.64 9.17 10.93
C HIS A 64 1.00 10.44 10.40
N LEU A 65 -0.33 10.50 10.52
CA LEU A 65 -1.09 11.72 10.29
C LEU A 65 -1.37 12.43 11.62
N SER A 66 -1.61 13.73 11.54
CA SER A 66 -1.91 14.63 12.66
C SER A 66 -0.79 14.70 13.70
N GLU A 67 0.47 14.59 13.28
CA GLU A 67 1.62 14.52 14.19
C GLU A 67 1.47 13.40 15.25
N GLY A 68 0.78 12.31 14.90
CA GLY A 68 0.47 11.21 15.82
C GLY A 68 -0.56 11.54 16.91
N LYS A 69 -1.19 12.73 16.88
CA LYS A 69 -2.27 13.11 17.82
C LYS A 69 -3.49 12.21 17.68
N VAL A 70 -3.79 11.84 16.44
CA VAL A 70 -4.68 10.72 16.17
C VAL A 70 -3.76 9.57 15.81
N ASP A 71 -3.86 8.51 16.59
CA ASP A 71 -3.18 7.26 16.31
C ASP A 71 -3.69 6.73 14.96
N VAL A 72 -3.06 7.16 13.87
CA VAL A 72 -3.39 6.82 12.47
C VAL A 72 -2.08 6.61 11.74
N ALA A 73 -1.72 5.34 11.64
CA ALA A 73 -0.66 4.82 10.82
C ALA A 73 -1.18 4.52 9.41
N VAL A 74 -0.35 4.80 8.42
CA VAL A 74 -0.65 4.55 7.00
C VAL A 74 0.48 3.74 6.40
N LEU A 75 0.13 2.56 5.89
CA LEU A 75 1.10 1.61 5.35
C LEU A 75 1.17 1.72 3.84
N TYR A 76 2.38 1.92 3.30
CA TYR A 76 2.61 1.82 1.86
C TYR A 76 3.90 1.09 1.48
N LEU A 77 3.91 0.56 0.25
CA LEU A 77 5.05 -0.11 -0.36
C LEU A 77 5.50 0.64 -1.61
N PRO A 78 6.73 1.19 -1.65
CA PRO A 78 7.34 1.66 -2.87
C PRO A 78 7.84 0.47 -3.70
N HIS A 79 7.58 0.46 -4.99
CA HIS A 79 8.10 -0.57 -5.89
C HIS A 79 9.54 -0.25 -6.29
N ARG A 80 10.44 -1.24 -6.23
CA ARG A 80 11.89 -1.02 -6.45
C ARG A 80 12.25 -0.64 -7.89
N THR A 81 11.47 -1.08 -8.87
CA THR A 81 11.79 -0.90 -10.30
C THR A 81 10.76 -0.08 -11.07
N ASN A 82 9.73 0.43 -10.40
CA ASN A 82 8.68 1.26 -11.01
C ASN A 82 8.24 2.33 -10.01
N PRO A 83 7.84 3.52 -10.46
CA PRO A 83 7.39 4.59 -9.57
C PRO A 83 5.93 4.33 -9.15
N ILE A 84 5.65 3.20 -8.50
CA ILE A 84 4.32 2.84 -7.99
C ILE A 84 4.38 2.78 -6.47
N ILE A 85 3.45 3.47 -5.82
CA ILE A 85 3.28 3.51 -4.38
C ILE A 85 1.92 2.89 -4.06
N ARG A 86 1.91 1.78 -3.33
CA ARG A 86 0.68 1.05 -2.98
C ARG A 86 0.33 1.25 -1.52
N PHE A 87 -0.86 1.79 -1.26
CA PHE A 87 -1.42 1.98 0.08
C PHE A 87 -2.19 0.75 0.50
N VAL A 88 -1.83 0.17 1.65
CA VAL A 88 -2.27 -1.17 2.07
C VAL A 88 -3.31 -1.09 3.19
N ARG A 89 -3.03 -0.33 4.25
CA ARG A 89 -3.90 -0.16 5.43
C ARG A 89 -3.83 1.26 5.99
N MET A 90 -4.87 1.63 6.73
CA MET A 90 -4.92 2.85 7.53
C MET A 90 -5.64 2.56 8.85
N GLY A 91 -5.17 3.11 9.96
CA GLY A 91 -5.84 2.90 11.24
C GLY A 91 -4.92 3.17 12.41
N SER A 92 -5.45 2.97 13.62
CA SER A 92 -4.63 3.08 14.83
C SER A 92 -3.59 1.98 14.93
N HIS A 93 -2.55 2.22 15.71
CA HIS A 93 -1.55 1.22 16.02
C HIS A 93 -2.20 -0.02 16.65
N ALA A 94 -3.24 0.14 17.47
CA ALA A 94 -4.01 -0.98 17.99
C ALA A 94 -4.68 -1.79 16.88
N ASP A 95 -5.36 -1.12 15.93
CA ASP A 95 -6.06 -1.78 14.82
C ASP A 95 -5.10 -2.50 13.86
N LEU A 96 -3.88 -1.96 13.67
CA LEU A 96 -2.90 -2.47 12.72
C LEU A 96 -1.94 -3.48 13.34
N PHE A 97 -1.46 -3.26 14.56
CA PHE A 97 -0.36 -4.02 15.15
C PHE A 97 -0.75 -4.90 16.34
N GLN A 98 -1.95 -4.73 16.91
CA GLN A 98 -2.43 -5.52 18.06
C GLN A 98 -3.55 -6.51 17.71
N GLY A 99 -3.96 -6.58 16.45
CA GLY A 99 -4.93 -7.57 15.94
C GLY A 99 -4.30 -8.94 15.63
N PRO A 100 -5.12 -10.00 15.41
CA PRO A 100 -4.62 -11.32 15.04
C PRO A 100 -3.74 -11.24 13.77
N VAL A 101 -2.65 -12.01 13.77
CA VAL A 101 -1.69 -12.13 12.66
C VAL A 101 -2.45 -12.53 11.40
N VAL A 102 -2.70 -11.57 10.49
CA VAL A 102 -3.40 -11.84 9.23
C VAL A 102 -2.38 -12.36 8.20
N GLU A 103 -2.46 -13.65 7.87
CA GLU A 103 -1.61 -14.34 6.87
C GLU A 103 -1.72 -13.77 5.44
N ASP A 104 -2.68 -12.87 5.18
CA ASP A 104 -2.95 -12.30 3.85
C ASP A 104 -1.82 -11.43 3.28
N PHE A 105 -0.84 -11.02 4.10
CA PHE A 105 0.27 -10.17 3.65
C PHE A 105 1.25 -10.90 2.70
N ALA A 106 1.37 -12.22 2.82
CA ALA A 106 2.20 -13.04 1.93
C ALA A 106 1.76 -12.93 0.45
N ARG A 107 0.49 -12.58 0.20
CA ARG A 107 -0.06 -12.46 -1.16
C ARG A 107 0.28 -11.14 -1.85
N CYS A 108 0.56 -10.08 -1.11
CA CYS A 108 0.92 -8.77 -1.68
C CYS A 108 2.38 -8.72 -2.15
N SER A 109 3.30 -9.33 -1.41
CA SER A 109 4.71 -9.42 -1.81
C SER A 109 4.88 -10.34 -3.03
N ALA A 110 4.17 -11.47 -3.08
CA ALA A 110 4.23 -12.42 -4.20
C ALA A 110 3.63 -11.90 -5.52
N ALA A 111 2.79 -10.87 -5.48
CA ALA A 111 2.26 -10.23 -6.70
C ALA A 111 3.29 -9.35 -7.43
N VAL A 112 4.41 -9.03 -6.78
CA VAL A 112 5.54 -8.30 -7.38
C VAL A 112 6.50 -9.27 -8.11
N GLU A 113 6.44 -10.57 -7.83
CA GLU A 113 7.39 -11.58 -8.34
C GLU A 113 6.85 -12.51 -9.43
N ARG A 114 5.73 -12.19 -10.09
CA ARG A 114 5.32 -12.98 -11.27
C ARG A 114 5.90 -12.36 -12.55
N PRO A 115 6.96 -12.92 -13.17
CA PRO A 115 7.28 -12.57 -14.53
C PRO A 115 6.06 -12.88 -15.41
N VAL A 116 5.76 -11.97 -16.33
CA VAL A 116 4.76 -12.19 -17.37
C VAL A 116 5.18 -13.42 -18.16
N ALA A 117 4.65 -14.59 -17.80
CA ALA A 117 4.76 -15.77 -18.62
C ALA A 117 4.10 -15.44 -19.96
N ALA A 118 4.92 -15.51 -21.02
CA ALA A 118 4.52 -15.26 -22.38
C ALA A 118 3.24 -16.04 -22.70
N ARG A 119 2.22 -15.31 -23.18
CA ARG A 119 1.03 -15.90 -23.79
C ARG A 119 1.49 -16.79 -24.94
N PRO A 120 1.11 -18.08 -25.03
CA PRO A 120 1.26 -18.80 -26.28
C PRO A 120 0.32 -18.16 -27.31
N SER A 121 0.89 -17.73 -28.43
CA SER A 121 0.13 -17.28 -29.59
C SER A 121 -0.61 -18.50 -30.17
N VAL A 122 -1.93 -18.52 -30.05
CA VAL A 122 -2.74 -19.44 -30.85
C VAL A 122 -2.95 -18.78 -32.19
N SER A 123 -2.05 -19.07 -33.13
CA SER A 123 -2.24 -18.77 -34.54
C SER A 123 -3.07 -19.88 -35.18
N SER A 124 -4.13 -19.46 -35.87
CA SER A 124 -5.06 -20.30 -36.60
C SER A 124 -4.46 -20.78 -37.93
N ARG A 125 -4.62 -22.06 -38.27
CA ARG A 125 -5.19 -22.51 -39.56
C ARG A 125 -5.30 -24.03 -39.67
N ALA A 126 -6.41 -24.41 -40.28
CA ALA A 126 -6.82 -25.75 -40.69
C ALA A 126 -5.83 -26.44 -41.65
N GLN A 127 -5.87 -27.78 -41.68
CA GLN A 127 -5.83 -28.55 -42.93
C GLN A 127 -6.35 -30.00 -42.72
N TRP A 128 -6.71 -30.62 -43.84
CA TRP A 128 -7.75 -31.64 -44.05
C TRP A 128 -7.24 -33.10 -44.15
N ARG A 129 -8.17 -34.06 -44.04
CA ARG A 129 -8.17 -35.45 -44.59
C ARG A 129 -7.15 -36.41 -43.96
N THR A 130 -7.40 -37.71 -43.83
CA THR A 130 -8.22 -38.66 -44.61
C THR A 130 -9.11 -39.53 -43.76
#